data_AF-A0A6L9Z7Q3-F1
#
_entry.id   AF-A0A6L9Z7Q3-F1
#
_cell.length_a   1.000
_cell.length_b   1.000
_cell.length_c   1.000
_cell.angle_alpha   90.00
_cell.angle_beta   90.00
_cell.angle_gamma   90.00
#
_symmetry.space_group_name_H-M   'P 1'
#
loop_
_entity.id
_entity.type
_entity.pdbx_description
1 polymer ?
#
loop_
_entity_poly.entity_id
_entity_poly.type
_entity_poly.pdbx_seq_one_letter_code
_entity_poly.pdbx_strand_id
1 'polypeptide(L)' 'ANLKNANLAGANLAGADLAGADLKNAIYSNEIRSKSCKFEDIYYHCRTIFPEGFDPKSAGMKLIKEVKDIPKR' A
#
# COMPACT_ATOMS: atom_id res chain seq x y z
N ALA A 1 9.51 -10.53 8.48
CA ALA A 1 10.21 -9.81 7.38
C ALA A 1 10.35 -8.33 7.72
N ASN A 2 11.38 -7.62 7.24
CA ASN A 2 11.50 -6.17 7.45
C ASN A 2 11.02 -5.43 6.19
N LEU A 3 9.84 -4.83 6.28
CA LEU A 3 9.21 -4.02 5.23
C LEU A 3 9.00 -2.57 5.71
N LYS A 4 9.81 -2.13 6.68
CA LYS A 4 9.71 -0.80 7.26
C LYS A 4 9.99 0.26 6.19
N ASN A 5 9.13 1.27 6.12
CA ASN A 5 9.15 2.31 5.07
C ASN A 5 9.02 1.77 3.64
N ALA A 6 8.62 0.50 3.45
CA ALA A 6 8.46 -0.05 2.11
C ALA A 6 7.30 0.61 1.36
N ASN A 7 7.44 0.68 0.04
CA ASN A 7 6.38 1.12 -0.83
C ASN A 7 5.55 -0.08 -1.30
N LEU A 8 4.37 -0.26 -0.71
CA LEU A 8 3.42 -1.34 -1.04
C LEU A 8 2.18 -0.79 -1.74
N ALA A 9 2.19 0.47 -2.17
CA ALA A 9 1.10 1.05 -2.91
C ALA A 9 0.89 0.30 -4.23
N GLY A 10 -0.33 -0.19 -4.46
CA GLY A 10 -0.70 -0.98 -5.63
C GLY A 10 -0.23 -2.44 -5.62
N ALA A 11 0.44 -2.90 -4.56
CA ALA A 11 0.88 -4.29 -4.46
C ALA A 11 -0.29 -5.26 -4.24
N ASN A 12 -0.23 -6.44 -4.85
CA ASN A 12 -1.11 -7.55 -4.53
C ASN A 12 -0.46 -8.43 -3.45
N LEU A 13 -0.95 -8.34 -2.21
CA LEU A 13 -0.54 -9.14 -1.06
C LEU A 13 -1.65 -10.13 -0.64
N ALA A 14 -2.60 -10.43 -1.52
CA ALA A 14 -3.61 -11.45 -1.25
C ALA A 14 -2.94 -12.80 -0.95
N GLY A 15 -3.28 -13.41 0.18
CA GLY A 15 -2.70 -14.69 0.63
C GLY A 15 -1.25 -14.60 1.10
N ALA A 16 -0.64 -13.41 1.16
CA ALA A 16 0.69 -13.25 1.74
C ALA A 16 0.64 -13.41 3.27
N ASP A 17 1.59 -14.15 3.83
CA ASP A 17 1.78 -14.17 5.27
C ASP A 17 2.53 -12.91 5.72
N LEU A 18 1.77 -11.94 6.25
CA LEU A 18 2.29 -10.70 6.83
C LEU A 18 2.46 -10.81 8.35
N ALA A 19 2.23 -11.97 8.95
CA ALA A 19 2.39 -12.16 10.39
C ALA A 19 3.86 -11.95 10.80
N GLY A 20 4.08 -11.09 11.80
CA GLY A 20 5.44 -10.77 12.26
C GLY A 20 6.29 -9.96 11.27
N ALA A 21 5.70 -9.40 10.20
CA ALA A 21 6.39 -8.43 9.36
C ALA A 21 6.43 -7.05 10.04
N ASP A 22 7.59 -6.38 10.03
CA ASP A 22 7.67 -4.97 10.42
C ASP A 22 7.23 -4.11 9.22
N LEU A 23 5.99 -3.64 9.26
CA LEU A 23 5.36 -2.78 8.26
C LEU A 23 5.27 -1.32 8.72
N LYS A 24 5.98 -0.95 9.79
CA LYS A 24 5.95 0.42 10.31
C LYS A 24 6.37 1.41 9.22
N ASN A 25 5.58 2.47 9.08
CA ASN A 25 5.74 3.51 8.06
C ASN A 25 5.71 3.01 6.61
N ALA A 26 5.40 1.73 6.35
CA ALA A 26 5.17 1.26 4.99
C ALA A 26 3.97 2.00 4.41
N ILE A 27 4.02 2.34 3.13
CA ILE A 27 2.94 3.07 2.46
C ILE A 27 2.07 2.11 1.66
N TYR A 28 0.77 2.37 1.65
CA TYR A 28 -0.20 1.64 0.84
C TYR A 28 -1.24 2.58 0.27
N SER A 29 -1.91 2.15 -0.79
CA SER A 29 -2.97 2.90 -1.46
C SER A 29 -4.30 2.17 -1.28
N ASN A 30 -5.36 2.92 -0.99
CA ASN A 30 -6.73 2.40 -0.93
C ASN A 30 -7.62 3.00 -2.03
N GLU A 31 -7.03 3.71 -2.99
CA GLU A 31 -7.73 4.39 -4.08
C GLU A 31 -8.50 3.37 -4.92
N ILE A 32 -9.83 3.52 -4.94
CA ILE A 32 -10.79 2.79 -5.78
C ILE A 32 -11.40 3.78 -6.78
N ARG A 33 -10.70 4.86 -7.17
CA ARG A 33 -11.18 5.72 -8.26
C ARG A 33 -11.05 4.99 -9.58
N SER A 34 -12.10 4.19 -9.78
CA SER A 34 -12.64 3.57 -10.96
C SER A 34 -11.85 3.79 -12.24
N LYS A 35 -11.48 2.64 -12.81
CA LYS A 35 -10.97 2.39 -14.17
C LYS A 35 -9.46 2.44 -14.31
N SER A 36 -8.93 1.21 -14.35
CA SER A 36 -7.67 0.83 -14.98
C SER A 36 -6.43 1.05 -14.11
N CYS A 37 -5.85 -0.04 -13.62
CA CYS A 37 -4.45 -0.13 -13.17
C CYS A 37 -3.44 0.04 -14.34
N LYS A 38 -3.77 0.93 -15.28
CA LYS A 38 -3.07 1.22 -16.53
C LYS A 38 -3.52 2.59 -17.01
N PHE A 39 -3.00 3.68 -16.47
CA PHE A 39 -2.99 4.97 -17.15
C PHE A 39 -1.81 5.81 -16.67
N GLU A 40 -1.31 6.60 -17.61
CA GLU A 40 -0.02 7.26 -17.67
C GLU A 40 0.22 8.26 -16.52
N ASP A 41 1.48 8.32 -16.09
CA ASP A 41 2.13 9.41 -15.35
C ASP A 41 1.77 9.68 -13.88
N ILE A 42 1.05 8.78 -13.19
CA ILE A 42 0.95 8.84 -11.72
C ILE A 42 1.06 7.43 -11.11
N TYR A 43 2.16 7.18 -10.40
CA TYR A 43 2.66 5.83 -10.08
C TYR A 43 1.78 4.96 -9.15
N TYR A 44 0.67 5.45 -8.59
CA TYR A 44 -0.02 4.78 -7.46
C TYR A 44 -1.55 4.61 -7.58
N HIS A 45 -2.10 4.47 -8.78
CA HIS A 45 -3.54 4.33 -8.99
C HIS A 45 -4.15 2.97 -8.64
N CYS A 46 -3.36 1.98 -8.24
CA CYS A 46 -3.88 0.67 -7.87
C CYS A 46 -4.12 0.57 -6.37
N ARG A 47 -5.23 -0.05 -5.97
CA ARG A 47 -5.47 -0.44 -4.58
C ARG A 47 -4.47 -1.52 -4.16
N THR A 48 -3.85 -1.35 -3.00
CA THR A 48 -3.10 -2.44 -2.34
C THR A 48 -4.09 -3.50 -1.87
N ILE A 49 -3.88 -4.75 -2.28
CA ILE A 49 -4.69 -5.89 -1.89
C ILE A 49 -4.02 -6.54 -0.69
N PHE A 50 -4.71 -6.64 0.44
CA PHE A 50 -4.18 -7.26 1.65
C PHE A 50 -4.78 -8.66 1.89
N PRO A 51 -4.14 -9.48 2.74
CA PRO A 51 -4.74 -10.71 3.23
C PRO A 51 -6.10 -10.43 3.90
N GLU A 52 -6.98 -11.41 3.88
CA GLU A 52 -8.28 -11.30 4.56
C GLU A 52 -8.08 -11.03 6.06
N GLY A 53 -8.86 -10.08 6.61
CA GLY A 53 -8.76 -9.69 8.01
C GLY A 53 -7.53 -8.84 8.39
N PHE A 54 -6.63 -8.55 7.45
CA PHE A 54 -5.46 -7.72 7.72
C PHE A 54 -5.84 -6.23 7.80
N ASP A 55 -5.51 -5.59 8.93
CA ASP A 55 -5.68 -4.14 9.10
C ASP A 55 -4.34 -3.40 8.93
N PRO A 56 -4.13 -2.70 7.80
CA PRO A 56 -2.90 -1.95 7.55
C PRO A 56 -2.67 -0.79 8.52
N LYS A 57 -3.74 -0.21 9.10
CA LYS A 57 -3.60 0.88 10.07
C LYS A 57 -3.03 0.36 11.39
N SER A 58 -3.55 -0.77 11.87
CA SER A 58 -3.04 -1.45 13.06
C SER A 58 -1.59 -1.90 12.90
N ALA A 59 -1.16 -2.22 11.67
CA ALA A 59 0.23 -2.54 11.35
C ALA A 59 1.17 -1.31 11.30
N GLY A 60 0.67 -0.09 11.51
CA GLY A 60 1.46 1.14 11.47
C GLY A 60 1.79 1.63 10.05
N MET A 61 1.02 1.20 9.06
CA MET A 61 1.17 1.63 7.67
C MET A 61 0.52 3.00 7.44
N LYS A 62 1.03 3.71 6.44
CA LYS A 62 0.56 5.04 6.03
C LYS A 62 -0.22 4.95 4.73
N LEU A 63 -1.45 5.44 4.76
CA LEU A 63 -2.28 5.53 3.57
C LEU A 63 -1.85 6.74 2.74
N ILE A 64 -1.51 6.52 1.46
CA ILE A 64 -1.39 7.59 0.48
C ILE A 64 -2.75 7.85 -0.18
N LYS A 65 -3.20 9.10 -0.17
CA LYS A 65 -4.46 9.51 -0.81
C LYS A 65 -4.20 10.47 -1.96
N GLU A 66 -3.17 11.28 -1.84
CA GLU A 66 -2.82 12.30 -2.81
C GLU A 66 -1.33 12.26 -3.16
N VAL A 67 -0.96 12.91 -4.26
CA VAL A 67 0.44 13.03 -4.71
C VAL A 67 1.34 13.64 -3.63
N LYS A 68 0.80 14.54 -2.80
CA LYS A 68 1.51 15.17 -1.68
C LYS A 68 1.88 14.18 -0.56
N ASP A 69 1.16 13.06 -0.45
CA ASP A 69 1.38 12.04 0.57
C ASP A 69 2.48 11.05 0.16
N ILE A 70 2.89 11.08 -1.11
CA ILE A 70 3.95 10.24 -1.64
C ILE A 70 5.27 10.68 -0.99
N PRO A 71 6.00 9.78 -0.31
CA PRO A 71 7.30 10.08 0.22
C PRO A 71 8.23 10.53 -0.91
N LYS A 72 8.76 11.75 -0.78
CA LYS A 72 9.83 12.22 -1.65
C LYS A 72 11.07 11.38 -1.33
N ARG A 73 11.67 10.78 -2.36
CA ARG A 73 12.95 10.07 -2.23
C ARG A 73 14.05 11.02 -1.76
#